data_AF-A0A8C6ZD32-F1
#
_entry.id   AF-A0A8C6ZD32-F1
#
_cell.length_a   1.000
_cell.length_b   1.000
_cell.length_c   1.000
_cell.angle_alpha   90.00
_cell.angle_beta   90.00
_cell.angle_gamma   90.00
#
_symmetry.space_group_name_H-M   'P 1'
#
loop_
_entity.id
_entity.type
_entity.pdbx_description
1 polymer ?
#
loop_
_entity_poly.entity_id
_entity_poly.type
_entity_poly.pdbx_seq_one_letter_code
_entity_poly.pdbx_strand_id
1 'polypeptide(L)'
;MLGSFSGTTVPALLNSTSNQLYLHFYSDISVSAAGFHLEYKTVGLSSCPEPPVPGNGLKIGERYLVNDVVSFQCEPGYALQGHSHISCMPGTVRRWNYPPPLCIAQCGGTAEEMEGVLLSPGFPGNYPSNLDCTWKILLPVGFGAHIQFLNFSSEPNHDFVEIRNGPYDTSNVIGRFSGTDMPGSLLSTSHETTVYFHSDHSQNKPGFKLEYQAYELQECPDPEPFANGVVRGAGYNVGQSISFECLPGYHLIGHPVLTCQHGTNRNWDHPLPRCEVPCGGNVTTQNGTVYSPGFPNQYPNSQDCTWLLTVPVGYGIHLNFTLLQTEPYNDFITIWDGPQQTAPQLGVFTGNSAKKSAQSSSNQVLMKFHSDAANGGIFAIYFYGLSCCPFSTLHQLQQKCRGPIPPREKQPFQGNF
;
A
#
# COMPACT_ATOMS: atom_id res chain seq x y z
N MET A 1 19.75 -10.71 70.24
CA MET A 1 19.29 -9.31 70.14
C MET A 1 19.39 -8.89 68.67
N LEU A 2 18.28 -8.51 68.03
CA LEU A 2 18.25 -8.17 66.59
C LEU A 2 18.76 -6.75 66.29
N GLY A 3 18.73 -5.86 67.29
CA GLY A 3 19.25 -4.49 67.20
C GLY A 3 18.72 -3.60 68.32
N SER A 4 19.26 -2.39 68.42
CA SER A 4 18.73 -1.28 69.22
C SER A 4 18.78 -0.03 68.35
N PHE A 5 17.69 0.73 68.31
CA PHE A 5 17.50 1.83 67.36
C PHE A 5 17.02 3.09 68.09
N SER A 6 17.59 4.23 67.71
CA SER A 6 17.25 5.57 68.23
C SER A 6 17.39 6.60 67.11
N GLY A 7 16.61 7.68 67.17
CA GLY A 7 16.60 8.74 66.16
C GLY A 7 15.42 8.65 65.20
N THR A 8 15.53 9.30 64.03
CA THR A 8 14.43 9.47 63.05
C THR A 8 14.57 8.61 61.79
N THR A 9 15.64 7.82 61.68
CA THR A 9 15.89 6.96 60.51
C THR A 9 15.21 5.61 60.68
N VAL A 10 14.45 5.19 59.67
CA VAL A 10 13.81 3.87 59.64
C VAL A 10 14.89 2.78 59.47
N PRO A 11 14.98 1.79 60.38
CA PRO A 11 15.90 0.66 60.22
C PRO A 11 15.62 -0.15 58.96
N ALA A 12 16.64 -0.83 58.44
CA ALA A 12 16.45 -1.84 57.38
C ALA A 12 15.55 -2.98 57.89
N LEU A 13 14.92 -3.72 56.95
CA LEU A 13 14.03 -4.84 57.26
C LEU A 13 14.69 -5.85 58.21
N LEU A 14 14.05 -6.12 59.35
CA LEU A 14 14.54 -7.06 60.37
C LEU A 14 13.79 -8.40 60.27
N ASN A 15 14.54 -9.49 60.09
CA ASN A 15 13.99 -10.84 60.05
C ASN A 15 14.34 -11.60 61.34
N SER A 16 13.31 -12.12 62.02
CA SER A 16 13.49 -13.01 63.18
C SER A 16 13.84 -14.43 62.72
N THR A 17 14.75 -15.10 63.45
CA THR A 17 15.01 -16.54 63.30
C THR A 17 14.10 -17.40 64.16
N SER A 18 13.26 -16.78 64.99
CA SER A 18 12.32 -17.43 65.91
C SER A 18 10.89 -16.97 65.64
N ASN A 19 9.93 -17.80 66.05
CA ASN A 19 8.51 -17.42 66.09
C ASN A 19 8.17 -16.47 67.25
N GLN A 20 9.15 -16.12 68.09
CA GLN A 20 9.02 -15.15 69.17
C GLN A 20 9.99 -13.98 68.95
N LEU A 21 9.47 -12.76 68.99
CA LEU A 21 10.25 -11.54 68.91
C LEU A 21 9.86 -10.65 70.10
N TYR A 22 10.87 -10.20 70.84
CA TYR A 22 10.69 -9.33 72.00
C TYR A 22 11.07 -7.90 71.63
N LEU A 23 10.11 -6.98 71.76
CA LEU A 23 10.32 -5.55 71.54
C LEU A 23 10.24 -4.84 72.89
N HIS A 24 11.25 -4.00 73.17
CA HIS A 24 11.31 -3.19 74.38
C HIS A 24 11.56 -1.74 73.98
N PHE A 25 10.61 -0.87 74.33
CA PHE A 25 10.71 0.57 74.11
C PHE A 25 11.03 1.27 75.45
N TYR A 26 12.03 2.14 75.44
CA TYR A 26 12.46 2.93 76.58
C TYR A 26 12.48 4.41 76.21
N SER A 27 11.88 5.25 77.05
CA SER A 27 11.92 6.72 76.94
C SER A 27 12.42 7.33 78.25
N ASP A 28 13.13 8.45 78.16
CA ASP A 28 13.52 9.24 79.33
C ASP A 28 12.45 10.28 79.70
N ILE A 29 12.74 11.11 80.72
CA ILE A 29 11.80 12.10 81.29
C ILE A 29 11.80 13.45 80.55
N SER A 30 12.51 13.60 79.43
CA SER A 30 12.86 14.91 78.86
C SER A 30 12.00 15.35 77.67
N VAL A 31 12.01 14.60 76.56
CA VAL A 31 11.42 15.01 75.26
C VAL A 31 10.51 13.92 74.72
N SER A 32 9.31 14.28 74.24
CA SER A 32 8.38 13.38 73.56
C SER A 32 8.34 13.63 72.05
N ALA A 33 8.03 12.58 71.26
CA ALA A 33 7.92 12.61 69.80
C ALA A 33 6.78 11.70 69.31
N ALA A 34 6.49 11.73 68.01
CA ALA A 34 5.37 10.99 67.40
C ALA A 34 5.46 9.44 67.50
N GLY A 35 6.59 8.90 67.97
CA GLY A 35 6.79 7.46 68.15
C GLY A 35 7.08 6.73 66.83
N PHE A 36 6.68 5.46 66.76
CA PHE A 36 6.84 4.63 65.57
C PHE A 36 5.59 3.78 65.31
N HIS A 37 5.29 3.56 64.03
CA HIS A 37 4.34 2.54 63.57
C HIS A 37 5.15 1.38 63.00
N LEU A 38 4.89 0.16 63.47
CA LEU A 38 5.56 -1.04 63.00
C LEU A 38 4.52 -2.03 62.49
N GLU A 39 4.71 -2.48 61.26
CA GLU A 39 3.96 -3.58 60.68
C GLU A 39 4.87 -4.81 60.60
N TYR A 40 4.37 -5.95 61.06
CA TYR A 40 5.07 -7.23 60.93
C TYR A 40 4.19 -8.21 60.15
N LYS A 41 4.84 -9.12 59.42
CA LYS A 41 4.18 -10.26 58.77
C LYS A 41 4.88 -11.54 59.20
N THR A 42 4.10 -12.58 59.45
CA THR A 42 4.65 -13.92 59.70
C THR A 42 5.13 -14.49 58.38
N VAL A 43 6.39 -14.91 58.32
CA VAL A 43 6.95 -15.63 57.16
C VAL A 43 7.01 -17.10 57.52
N GLY A 44 6.29 -17.94 56.79
CA GLY A 44 6.40 -19.39 56.93
C GLY A 44 7.81 -19.84 56.51
N LEU A 45 8.52 -20.56 57.37
CA LEU A 45 9.86 -21.10 57.04
C LEU A 45 9.80 -22.23 55.99
N SER A 46 8.60 -22.73 55.69
CA SER A 46 8.34 -23.82 54.74
C SER A 46 8.03 -23.36 53.31
N SER A 47 7.51 -22.14 53.12
CA SER A 47 7.03 -21.64 51.82
C SER A 47 7.46 -20.20 51.56
N CYS A 48 7.62 -19.83 50.29
CA CYS A 48 7.84 -18.44 49.90
C CYS A 48 6.61 -17.56 50.22
N PRO A 49 6.81 -16.26 50.47
CA PRO A 49 5.70 -15.33 50.66
C PRO A 49 4.85 -15.26 49.38
N GLU A 50 3.53 -15.16 49.52
CA GLU A 50 2.64 -15.05 48.38
C GLU A 50 2.97 -13.79 47.54
N PRO A 51 3.30 -13.95 46.24
CA PRO A 51 3.61 -12.80 45.40
C PRO A 51 2.31 -12.05 45.07
N PRO A 52 2.34 -10.71 45.08
CA PRO A 52 1.21 -9.89 44.65
C PRO A 52 0.88 -10.17 43.18
N VAL A 53 -0.41 -10.06 42.86
CA VAL A 53 -0.87 -10.07 41.46
C VAL A 53 -0.49 -8.72 40.82
N PRO A 54 0.22 -8.70 39.68
CA PRO A 54 0.49 -7.45 38.96
C PRO A 54 -0.81 -6.74 38.60
N GLY A 55 -0.85 -5.41 38.73
CA GLY A 55 -1.97 -4.62 38.21
C GLY A 55 -2.10 -4.81 36.70
N ASN A 56 -3.32 -4.98 36.18
CA ASN A 56 -3.60 -5.32 34.78
C ASN A 56 -2.91 -6.63 34.31
N GLY A 57 -2.80 -7.60 35.21
CA GLY A 57 -2.25 -8.91 34.92
C GLY A 57 -2.82 -9.99 35.82
N LEU A 58 -2.40 -11.22 35.58
CA LEU A 58 -2.83 -12.40 36.29
C LEU A 58 -1.62 -13.20 36.78
N LYS A 59 -1.79 -13.86 37.92
CA LYS A 59 -0.83 -14.76 38.55
C LYS A 59 -1.33 -16.20 38.37
N ILE A 60 -0.49 -17.08 37.85
CA ILE A 60 -0.77 -18.50 37.68
C ILE A 60 0.13 -19.30 38.61
N GLY A 61 -0.50 -20.11 39.46
CA GLY A 61 0.18 -20.95 40.46
C GLY A 61 -0.14 -20.49 41.88
N GLU A 62 -0.65 -21.42 42.68
CA GLU A 62 -1.06 -21.20 44.08
C GLU A 62 -0.15 -21.93 45.08
N ARG A 63 0.83 -22.70 44.58
CA ARG A 63 1.80 -23.44 45.39
C ARG A 63 3.10 -22.67 45.49
N TYR A 64 3.60 -22.49 46.71
CA TYR A 64 4.76 -21.64 47.02
C TYR A 64 5.87 -22.41 47.77
N LEU A 65 5.99 -23.72 47.53
CA LEU A 65 7.03 -24.56 48.12
C LEU A 65 8.36 -24.40 47.36
N VAL A 66 9.43 -24.97 47.92
CA VAL A 66 10.76 -24.94 47.30
C VAL A 66 10.71 -25.52 45.88
N ASN A 67 11.33 -24.81 44.94
CA ASN A 67 11.34 -25.10 43.51
C ASN A 67 9.99 -24.95 42.80
N ASP A 68 8.90 -24.58 43.49
CA ASP A 68 7.67 -24.21 42.81
C ASP A 68 7.89 -22.93 42.00
N VAL A 69 7.20 -22.85 40.87
CA VAL A 69 7.27 -21.75 39.91
C VAL A 69 5.90 -21.09 39.82
N VAL A 70 5.87 -19.77 39.96
CA VAL A 70 4.69 -18.94 39.73
C VAL A 70 4.93 -18.17 38.44
N SER A 71 3.96 -18.22 37.52
CA SER A 71 4.01 -17.48 36.27
C SER A 71 3.04 -16.29 36.27
N PHE A 72 3.34 -15.31 35.44
CA PHE A 72 2.56 -14.09 35.30
C PHE A 72 2.27 -13.84 33.83
N GLN A 73 1.07 -13.32 33.57
CA GLN A 73 0.63 -12.91 32.26
C GLN A 73 -0.07 -11.56 32.37
N CYS A 74 0.08 -10.70 31.37
CA CYS A 74 -0.57 -9.40 31.35
C CYS A 74 -1.90 -9.46 30.59
N GLU A 75 -2.81 -8.57 30.94
CA GLU A 75 -4.05 -8.38 30.18
C GLU A 75 -3.74 -7.83 28.76
N PRO A 76 -4.64 -8.03 27.78
CA PRO A 76 -4.44 -7.54 26.41
C PRO A 76 -4.12 -6.03 26.37
N GLY A 77 -3.07 -5.68 25.61
CA GLY A 77 -2.55 -4.32 25.47
C GLY A 77 -1.48 -3.92 26.49
N TYR A 78 -1.22 -4.73 27.51
CA TYR A 78 -0.12 -4.55 28.45
C TYR A 78 1.06 -5.48 28.15
N ALA A 79 2.28 -4.96 28.25
CA ALA A 79 3.50 -5.74 28.11
C ALA A 79 4.09 -6.07 29.49
N LEU A 80 4.62 -7.29 29.62
CA LEU A 80 5.27 -7.76 30.83
C LEU A 80 6.69 -7.16 30.94
N GLN A 81 6.94 -6.38 31.99
CA GLN A 81 8.26 -5.87 32.35
C GLN A 81 8.81 -6.65 33.55
N GLY A 82 9.90 -7.39 33.32
CA GLY A 82 10.54 -8.24 34.32
C GLY A 82 10.53 -9.71 33.90
N HIS A 83 10.43 -10.61 34.87
CA HIS A 83 10.43 -12.06 34.61
C HIS A 83 9.00 -12.60 34.54
N SER A 84 8.67 -13.32 33.47
CA SER A 84 7.36 -13.97 33.30
C SER A 84 7.10 -15.11 34.28
N HIS A 85 8.14 -15.55 34.98
CA HIS A 85 8.07 -16.57 36.00
C HIS A 85 9.11 -16.33 37.10
N ILE A 86 8.73 -16.67 38.33
CA ILE A 86 9.61 -16.63 39.51
C ILE A 86 9.61 -17.98 40.20
N SER A 87 10.74 -18.35 40.78
CA SER A 87 10.95 -19.65 41.41
C SER A 87 11.29 -19.49 42.89
N CYS A 88 10.69 -20.31 43.74
CA CYS A 88 10.94 -20.26 45.19
C CYS A 88 12.29 -20.91 45.51
N MET A 89 13.24 -20.12 45.98
CA MET A 89 14.62 -20.56 46.13
C MET A 89 14.84 -21.47 47.35
N PRO A 90 15.73 -22.46 47.25
CA PRO A 90 16.21 -23.20 48.41
C PRO A 90 17.07 -22.29 49.32
N GLY A 91 17.00 -22.48 50.63
CA GLY A 91 17.80 -21.71 51.60
C GLY A 91 17.21 -21.71 53.01
N THR A 92 17.91 -21.06 53.93
CA THR A 92 17.47 -20.84 55.32
C THR A 92 16.31 -19.85 55.42
N VAL A 93 16.17 -18.96 54.42
CA VAL A 93 15.08 -18.00 54.27
C VAL A 93 14.39 -18.24 52.94
N ARG A 94 13.06 -18.37 52.97
CA ARG A 94 12.24 -18.57 51.76
C ARG A 94 12.05 -17.25 51.03
N ARG A 95 12.51 -17.18 49.79
CA ARG A 95 12.42 -16.00 48.92
C ARG A 95 12.34 -16.39 47.46
N TRP A 96 11.74 -15.51 46.67
CA TRP A 96 11.76 -15.59 45.22
C TRP A 96 13.13 -15.19 44.67
N ASN A 97 13.52 -15.79 43.55
CA ASN A 97 14.74 -15.41 42.81
C ASN A 97 14.66 -13.99 42.22
N TYR A 98 13.47 -13.56 41.81
CA TYR A 98 13.19 -12.24 41.23
C TYR A 98 11.96 -11.59 41.86
N PRO A 99 11.84 -10.24 41.81
CA PRO A 99 10.59 -9.57 42.17
C PRO A 99 9.46 -9.90 41.17
N PRO A 100 8.18 -9.79 41.57
CA PRO A 100 7.05 -9.89 40.66
C PRO A 100 7.16 -8.86 39.51
N PRO A 101 6.77 -9.22 38.27
CA PRO A 101 6.83 -8.32 37.13
C PRO A 101 5.74 -7.24 37.19
N LEU A 102 5.87 -6.24 36.32
CA LEU A 102 4.86 -5.22 36.09
C LEU A 102 4.21 -5.42 34.72
N CYS A 103 2.92 -5.10 34.60
CA CYS A 103 2.22 -5.04 33.32
C CYS A 103 2.01 -3.58 32.95
N ILE A 104 2.70 -3.11 31.91
CA ILE A 104 2.73 -1.70 31.52
C ILE A 104 2.28 -1.50 30.08
N ALA A 105 1.56 -0.42 29.82
CA ALA A 105 1.28 0.04 28.47
C ALA A 105 2.56 0.67 27.88
N GLN A 106 3.08 0.09 26.80
CA GLN A 106 4.30 0.56 26.16
C GLN A 106 4.04 1.70 25.17
N CYS A 107 5.01 2.61 25.04
CA CYS A 107 4.99 3.67 24.05
C CYS A 107 5.47 3.13 22.70
N GLY A 108 4.51 2.88 21.80
CA GLY A 108 4.76 2.34 20.46
C GLY A 108 4.99 0.83 20.42
N GLY A 109 5.24 0.33 19.21
CA GLY A 109 5.48 -1.08 18.94
C GLY A 109 4.85 -1.55 17.63
N THR A 110 4.82 -2.86 17.42
CA THR A 110 4.22 -3.47 16.24
C THR A 110 3.28 -4.59 16.67
N ALA A 111 2.06 -4.54 16.16
CA ALA A 111 1.02 -5.52 16.43
C ALA A 111 0.72 -6.28 15.12
N GLU A 112 1.01 -7.58 15.12
CA GLU A 112 0.88 -8.47 13.94
C GLU A 112 -0.33 -9.40 14.05
N GLU A 113 -1.01 -9.39 15.19
CA GLU A 113 -2.17 -10.23 15.46
C GLU A 113 -3.40 -9.71 14.70
N MET A 114 -4.30 -10.61 14.29
CA MET A 114 -5.54 -10.23 13.58
C MET A 114 -6.53 -9.43 14.44
N GLU A 115 -6.33 -9.38 15.75
CA GLU A 115 -7.05 -8.50 16.64
C GLU A 115 -6.13 -8.13 17.80
N GLY A 116 -6.40 -7.00 18.45
CA GLY A 116 -5.56 -6.56 19.56
C GLY A 116 -6.05 -5.30 20.23
N VAL A 117 -5.39 -4.96 21.34
CA VAL A 117 -5.70 -3.78 22.14
C VAL A 117 -4.44 -2.91 22.21
N LEU A 118 -4.58 -1.62 21.93
CA LEU A 118 -3.53 -0.62 22.11
C LEU A 118 -3.93 0.37 23.20
N LEU A 119 -2.97 0.71 24.05
CA LEU A 119 -3.15 1.55 25.23
C LEU A 119 -2.17 2.72 25.18
N SER A 120 -2.62 3.90 25.60
CA SER A 120 -1.69 4.98 25.92
C SER A 120 -0.79 4.60 27.10
N PRO A 121 0.49 5.02 27.11
CA PRO A 121 1.37 4.76 28.25
C PRO A 121 0.76 5.24 29.57
N GLY A 122 0.82 4.42 30.61
CA GLY A 122 0.25 4.73 31.93
C GLY A 122 -1.24 4.43 32.12
N PHE A 123 -1.97 4.04 31.06
CA PHE A 123 -3.40 3.66 31.15
C PHE A 123 -3.62 2.55 32.21
N PRO A 124 -4.70 2.60 33.02
CA PRO A 124 -5.81 3.56 33.04
C PRO A 124 -5.51 4.86 33.80
N GLY A 125 -4.29 5.02 34.32
CA GLY A 125 -3.81 6.27 34.90
C GLY A 125 -3.43 7.29 33.81
N ASN A 126 -2.95 8.46 34.25
CA ASN A 126 -2.62 9.53 33.31
C ASN A 126 -1.34 9.23 32.50
N TYR A 127 -1.35 9.57 31.21
CA TYR A 127 -0.16 9.42 30.36
C TYR A 127 0.95 10.42 30.74
N PRO A 128 2.24 10.08 30.60
CA PRO A 128 3.33 11.04 30.77
C PRO A 128 3.31 12.20 29.76
N SER A 129 3.94 13.33 30.13
CA SER A 129 4.17 14.47 29.24
C SER A 129 5.33 14.24 28.27
N ASN A 130 5.32 14.94 27.14
CA ASN A 130 6.34 14.92 26.08
C ASN A 130 6.55 13.54 25.46
N LEU A 131 5.45 12.84 25.15
CA LEU A 131 5.48 11.56 24.47
C LEU A 131 5.24 11.71 22.97
N ASP A 132 5.99 10.94 22.19
CA ASP A 132 5.78 10.71 20.77
C ASP A 132 5.80 9.20 20.54
N CYS A 133 4.62 8.57 20.60
CA CYS A 133 4.46 7.13 20.52
C CYS A 133 3.87 6.72 19.18
N THR A 134 4.47 5.72 18.53
CA THR A 134 3.99 5.19 17.25
C THR A 134 3.80 3.69 17.33
N TRP A 135 2.56 3.23 17.12
CA TRP A 135 2.22 1.81 16.95
C TRP A 135 1.93 1.52 15.48
N LYS A 136 2.41 0.37 15.01
CA LYS A 136 2.13 -0.15 13.67
C LYS A 136 1.29 -1.41 13.79
N ILE A 137 0.10 -1.39 13.20
CA ILE A 137 -0.74 -2.58 13.04
C ILE A 137 -0.39 -3.15 11.66
N LEU A 138 0.23 -4.33 11.65
CA LEU A 138 0.64 -5.06 10.44
C LEU A 138 -0.26 -6.29 10.28
N LEU A 139 -1.19 -6.20 9.35
CA LEU A 139 -2.09 -7.29 8.99
C LEU A 139 -1.61 -7.97 7.70
N PRO A 140 -2.07 -9.20 7.43
CA PRO A 140 -1.86 -9.82 6.13
C PRO A 140 -2.42 -8.95 4.99
N VAL A 141 -1.77 -8.99 3.83
CA VAL A 141 -2.26 -8.29 2.63
C VAL A 141 -3.69 -8.75 2.31
N GLY A 142 -4.57 -7.78 2.01
CA GLY A 142 -6.01 -8.02 1.82
C GLY A 142 -6.86 -7.76 3.07
N PHE A 143 -6.24 -7.44 4.21
CA PHE A 143 -6.94 -7.06 5.44
C PHE A 143 -6.70 -5.60 5.80
N GLY A 144 -7.68 -5.01 6.47
CA GLY A 144 -7.62 -3.68 7.09
C GLY A 144 -8.00 -3.78 8.55
N ALA A 145 -7.69 -2.74 9.32
CA ALA A 145 -8.02 -2.69 10.75
C ALA A 145 -9.32 -1.92 10.99
N HIS A 146 -10.34 -2.58 11.54
CA HIS A 146 -11.51 -1.93 12.12
C HIS A 146 -11.14 -1.50 13.53
N ILE A 147 -11.02 -0.20 13.75
CA ILE A 147 -10.52 0.39 15.00
C ILE A 147 -11.68 1.00 15.77
N GLN A 148 -11.78 0.65 17.04
CA GLN A 148 -12.80 1.15 17.95
C GLN A 148 -12.16 1.64 19.25
N PHE A 149 -12.48 2.88 19.64
CA PHE A 149 -12.09 3.41 20.94
C PHE A 149 -13.05 2.90 22.02
N LEU A 150 -12.50 2.28 23.06
CA LEU A 150 -13.22 1.87 24.26
C LEU A 150 -13.12 2.92 25.37
N ASN A 151 -12.03 3.69 25.39
CA ASN A 151 -11.84 4.82 26.26
C ASN A 151 -10.99 5.89 25.56
N PHE A 152 -11.34 7.17 25.76
CA PHE A 152 -10.59 8.28 25.18
C PHE A 152 -10.72 9.54 26.03
N SER A 153 -9.60 10.07 26.49
CA SER A 153 -9.47 11.34 27.20
C SER A 153 -8.05 11.87 27.03
N SER A 154 -7.93 12.99 26.32
CA SER A 154 -6.68 13.71 26.09
C SER A 154 -6.86 15.20 26.33
N GLU A 155 -5.77 15.96 26.45
CA GLU A 155 -5.84 17.41 26.47
C GLU A 155 -6.37 17.94 25.12
N PRO A 156 -7.44 18.76 25.11
CA PRO A 156 -7.95 19.33 23.86
C PRO A 156 -6.91 20.18 23.12
N ASN A 157 -6.77 19.95 21.81
CA ASN A 157 -5.93 20.70 20.86
C ASN A 157 -4.40 20.62 21.04
N HIS A 158 -3.90 20.09 22.15
CA HIS A 158 -2.45 19.96 22.42
C HIS A 158 -2.02 18.51 22.27
N ASP A 159 -2.72 17.61 22.96
CA ASP A 159 -2.48 16.18 22.90
C ASP A 159 -3.43 15.53 21.92
N PHE A 160 -2.94 14.60 21.11
CA PHE A 160 -3.78 13.98 20.09
C PHE A 160 -3.36 12.57 19.73
N VAL A 161 -4.35 11.78 19.33
CA VAL A 161 -4.16 10.51 18.63
C VAL A 161 -4.47 10.72 17.16
N GLU A 162 -3.57 10.32 16.29
CA GLU A 162 -3.72 10.38 14.85
C GLU A 162 -3.58 8.98 14.26
N ILE A 163 -4.50 8.61 13.37
CA ILE A 163 -4.51 7.29 12.73
C ILE A 163 -4.33 7.47 11.23
N ARG A 164 -3.41 6.72 10.64
CA ARG A 164 -2.98 6.83 9.24
C ARG A 164 -3.08 5.50 8.49
N ASN A 165 -3.48 5.60 7.23
CA ASN A 165 -3.54 4.49 6.26
C ASN A 165 -2.17 4.29 5.59
N GLY A 166 -1.30 3.52 6.22
CA GLY A 166 0.02 3.17 5.70
C GLY A 166 1.14 3.34 6.73
N PRO A 167 2.38 2.95 6.35
CA PRO A 167 3.50 2.83 7.28
C PRO A 167 4.31 4.12 7.46
N TYR A 168 4.02 5.17 6.68
CA TYR A 168 4.83 6.39 6.61
C TYR A 168 4.12 7.58 7.26
N ASP A 169 4.88 8.55 7.78
CA ASP A 169 4.32 9.78 8.36
C ASP A 169 3.62 10.67 7.32
N THR A 170 3.88 10.43 6.02
CA THR A 170 3.20 11.08 4.90
C THR A 170 1.95 10.34 4.45
N SER A 171 1.64 9.17 5.02
CA SER A 171 0.44 8.40 4.69
C SER A 171 -0.83 9.16 5.04
N ASN A 172 -1.90 8.90 4.27
CA ASN A 172 -3.19 9.57 4.42
C ASN A 172 -3.75 9.43 5.84
N VAL A 173 -4.17 10.55 6.44
CA VAL A 173 -4.76 10.59 7.78
C VAL A 173 -6.23 10.18 7.70
N ILE A 174 -6.60 9.17 8.48
CA ILE A 174 -7.99 8.71 8.67
C ILE A 174 -8.71 9.67 9.60
N GLY A 175 -8.05 10.03 10.70
CA GLY A 175 -8.59 10.94 11.70
C GLY A 175 -7.53 11.36 12.71
N ARG A 176 -7.75 12.54 13.29
CA ARG A 176 -6.97 13.11 14.38
C ARG A 176 -7.93 13.53 15.48
N PHE A 177 -7.72 13.01 16.68
CA PHE A 177 -8.64 13.11 17.80
C PHE A 177 -7.95 13.75 19.01
N SER A 178 -8.64 14.65 19.70
CA SER A 178 -8.19 15.27 20.94
C SER A 178 -9.39 15.55 21.85
N GLY A 179 -9.14 15.83 23.14
CA GLY A 179 -10.19 16.11 24.12
C GLY A 179 -10.85 14.85 24.70
N THR A 180 -12.11 14.97 25.09
CA THR A 180 -12.88 13.92 25.79
C THR A 180 -13.98 13.28 24.96
N ASP A 181 -14.20 13.78 23.74
CA ASP A 181 -15.24 13.26 22.86
C ASP A 181 -14.79 11.91 22.29
N MET A 182 -15.62 10.88 22.48
CA MET A 182 -15.31 9.53 22.01
C MET A 182 -15.31 9.49 20.48
N PRO A 183 -14.20 9.11 19.82
CA PRO A 183 -14.19 8.91 18.39
C PRO A 183 -15.16 7.80 17.95
N GLY A 184 -15.78 7.96 16.79
CA GLY A 184 -16.52 6.87 16.14
C GLY A 184 -15.59 5.73 15.72
N SER A 185 -16.17 4.60 15.27
CA SER A 185 -15.36 3.53 14.69
C SER A 185 -14.74 3.95 13.38
N LEU A 186 -13.54 3.42 13.11
CA LEU A 186 -12.71 3.78 11.97
C LEU A 186 -12.33 2.51 11.22
N LEU A 187 -12.15 2.64 9.91
CA LEU A 187 -11.79 1.55 9.03
C LEU A 187 -10.50 1.92 8.30
N SER A 188 -9.43 1.20 8.62
CA SER A 188 -8.18 1.32 7.88
C SER A 188 -8.24 0.57 6.57
N THR A 189 -7.71 1.20 5.53
CA THR A 189 -7.81 0.74 4.14
C THR A 189 -6.55 0.05 3.65
N SER A 190 -5.57 -0.12 4.54
CA SER A 190 -4.26 -0.70 4.26
C SER A 190 -3.99 -1.81 5.26
N HIS A 191 -3.29 -2.85 4.79
CA HIS A 191 -2.72 -3.89 5.65
C HIS A 191 -1.71 -3.35 6.67
N GLU A 192 -1.21 -2.13 6.46
CA GLU A 192 -0.38 -1.42 7.42
C GLU A 192 -1.12 -0.16 7.89
N THR A 193 -1.36 -0.06 9.20
CA THR A 193 -1.99 1.10 9.84
C THR A 193 -1.08 1.67 10.90
N THR A 194 -0.90 3.00 10.90
CA THR A 194 -0.08 3.67 11.90
C THR A 194 -0.97 4.43 12.87
N VAL A 195 -0.77 4.22 14.17
CA VAL A 195 -1.38 4.97 15.27
C VAL A 195 -0.30 5.80 15.93
N TYR A 196 -0.45 7.11 15.90
CA TYR A 196 0.48 8.08 16.46
C TYR A 196 -0.16 8.82 17.62
N PHE A 197 0.51 8.86 18.76
CA PHE A 197 0.08 9.62 19.94
C PHE A 197 1.14 10.63 20.33
N HIS A 198 0.71 11.88 20.46
CA HIS A 198 1.53 13.00 20.90
C HIS A 198 0.98 13.56 22.22
N SER A 199 1.86 13.78 23.21
CA SER A 199 1.55 14.54 24.41
C SER A 199 2.54 15.70 24.62
N ASP A 200 2.01 16.83 25.07
CA ASP A 200 2.75 18.04 25.37
C ASP A 200 3.38 18.01 26.79
N HIS A 201 3.89 19.14 27.25
CA HIS A 201 4.55 19.27 28.54
C HIS A 201 3.65 19.25 29.79
N SER A 202 2.32 19.19 29.69
CA SER A 202 1.41 19.35 30.82
C SER A 202 0.06 18.60 30.68
N GLN A 203 -0.88 18.87 31.59
CA GLN A 203 -2.30 18.49 31.51
C GLN A 203 -2.65 17.03 31.17
N ASN A 204 -1.81 16.10 31.63
CA ASN A 204 -1.98 14.67 31.41
C ASN A 204 -3.37 14.14 31.81
N LYS A 205 -3.98 13.36 30.91
CA LYS A 205 -5.28 12.70 31.09
C LYS A 205 -5.13 11.17 31.07
N PRO A 206 -6.19 10.40 31.40
CA PRO A 206 -6.15 8.94 31.36
C PRO A 206 -5.76 8.32 30.01
N GLY A 207 -5.87 9.08 28.91
CA GLY A 207 -5.42 8.66 27.59
C GLY A 207 -6.45 7.82 26.86
N PHE A 208 -6.01 6.76 26.19
CA PHE A 208 -6.88 5.95 25.36
C PHE A 208 -6.69 4.45 25.55
N LYS A 209 -7.78 3.73 25.34
CA LYS A 209 -7.81 2.30 25.09
C LYS A 209 -8.58 2.09 23.80
N LEU A 210 -7.91 1.55 22.79
CA LEU A 210 -8.53 1.17 21.54
C LEU A 210 -8.34 -0.32 21.31
N GLU A 211 -9.31 -0.92 20.63
CA GLU A 211 -9.21 -2.26 20.09
C GLU A 211 -9.25 -2.19 18.57
N TYR A 212 -8.60 -3.15 17.93
CA TYR A 212 -8.69 -3.32 16.49
C TYR A 212 -9.02 -4.77 16.16
N GLN A 213 -9.75 -4.96 15.07
CA GLN A 213 -10.03 -6.27 14.49
C GLN A 213 -9.77 -6.22 12.98
N ALA A 214 -9.08 -7.22 12.47
CA ALA A 214 -8.85 -7.39 11.06
C ALA A 214 -10.18 -7.67 10.36
N TYR A 215 -10.41 -6.96 9.27
CA TYR A 215 -11.53 -7.20 8.38
C TYR A 215 -11.01 -7.32 6.96
N GLU A 216 -11.69 -8.11 6.13
CA GLU A 216 -11.34 -8.26 4.73
C GLU A 216 -11.60 -6.93 3.99
N LEU A 217 -10.54 -6.41 3.38
CA LEU A 217 -10.65 -5.33 2.42
C LEU A 217 -11.30 -5.93 1.17
N GLN A 218 -12.56 -5.62 0.93
CA GLN A 218 -13.12 -5.85 -0.39
C GLN A 218 -12.46 -4.84 -1.32
N GLU A 219 -11.86 -5.40 -2.35
CA GLU A 219 -11.16 -4.70 -3.41
C GLU A 219 -12.12 -3.82 -4.21
N CYS A 220 -11.59 -2.77 -4.84
CA CYS A 220 -12.32 -2.13 -5.93
C CYS A 220 -12.60 -3.17 -7.02
N PRO A 221 -13.71 -3.02 -7.78
CA PRO A 221 -14.03 -3.94 -8.86
C PRO A 221 -12.82 -4.11 -9.78
N ASP A 222 -12.43 -5.37 -10.01
CA ASP A 222 -11.38 -5.73 -10.95
C ASP A 222 -11.74 -5.07 -12.29
N PRO A 223 -10.88 -4.18 -12.84
CA PRO A 223 -11.05 -3.73 -14.19
C PRO A 223 -10.93 -4.97 -15.09
N GLU A 224 -12.09 -5.56 -15.43
CA GLU A 224 -12.25 -6.62 -16.43
C GLU A 224 -11.28 -6.40 -17.61
N PRO A 225 -10.84 -7.47 -18.31
CA PRO A 225 -9.76 -7.39 -19.30
C PRO A 225 -9.77 -6.09 -20.12
N PHE A 226 -8.81 -5.21 -19.84
CA PHE A 226 -8.81 -3.85 -20.38
C PHE A 226 -8.59 -3.88 -21.90
N ALA A 227 -9.69 -3.78 -22.64
CA ALA A 227 -9.69 -3.97 -24.08
C ALA A 227 -8.73 -3.00 -24.78
N ASN A 228 -7.86 -3.57 -25.63
CA ASN A 228 -6.86 -2.83 -26.40
C ASN A 228 -5.86 -2.03 -25.54
N GLY A 229 -5.61 -2.48 -24.31
CA GLY A 229 -4.61 -1.88 -23.42
C GLY A 229 -4.06 -2.88 -22.40
N VAL A 230 -3.28 -2.35 -21.47
CA VAL A 230 -2.74 -3.06 -20.31
C VAL A 230 -2.97 -2.24 -19.05
N VAL A 231 -3.26 -2.93 -17.95
CA VAL A 231 -3.34 -2.35 -16.61
C VAL A 231 -2.02 -2.65 -15.89
N ARG A 232 -1.44 -1.65 -15.22
CA ARG A 232 -0.18 -1.74 -14.47
C ARG A 232 -0.41 -1.24 -13.04
N GLY A 233 0.01 -1.99 -12.02
CA GLY A 233 -0.13 -1.60 -10.61
C GLY A 233 -0.02 -2.78 -9.65
N ALA A 234 0.05 -2.50 -8.34
CA ALA A 234 0.34 -3.47 -7.28
C ALA A 234 -0.91 -4.01 -6.53
N GLY A 235 -2.13 -3.62 -6.93
CA GLY A 235 -3.37 -4.17 -6.37
C GLY A 235 -4.58 -3.25 -6.47
N TYR A 236 -5.72 -3.75 -5.99
CA TYR A 236 -7.03 -3.10 -6.02
C TYR A 236 -7.51 -2.65 -4.63
N ASN A 237 -6.60 -2.61 -3.65
CA ASN A 237 -6.94 -2.20 -2.29
C ASN A 237 -7.17 -0.68 -2.22
N VAL A 238 -7.95 -0.26 -1.23
CA VAL A 238 -8.30 1.14 -1.05
C VAL A 238 -7.04 1.99 -0.77
N GLY A 239 -6.91 3.10 -1.50
CA GLY A 239 -5.73 3.96 -1.48
C GLY A 239 -4.60 3.50 -2.41
N GLN A 240 -4.68 2.30 -3.00
CA GLN A 240 -3.78 1.91 -4.10
C GLN A 240 -4.27 2.51 -5.42
N SER A 241 -3.31 2.74 -6.32
CA SER A 241 -3.57 3.25 -7.66
C SER A 241 -3.11 2.25 -8.72
N ILE A 242 -3.92 2.14 -9.77
CA ILE A 242 -3.60 1.41 -10.99
C ILE A 242 -3.46 2.39 -12.14
N SER A 243 -2.64 2.04 -13.12
CA SER A 243 -2.41 2.85 -14.32
C SER A 243 -2.81 2.09 -15.57
N PHE A 244 -3.34 2.83 -16.54
CA PHE A 244 -3.86 2.30 -17.78
C PHE A 244 -3.01 2.79 -18.95
N GLU A 245 -2.59 1.87 -19.79
CA GLU A 245 -1.79 2.14 -20.98
C GLU A 245 -2.42 1.45 -22.19
N CYS A 246 -2.62 2.18 -23.28
CA CYS A 246 -3.20 1.61 -24.49
C CYS A 246 -2.16 0.93 -25.37
N LEU A 247 -2.58 -0.08 -26.13
CA LEU A 247 -1.74 -0.71 -27.15
C LEU A 247 -1.39 0.31 -28.26
N PRO A 248 -0.28 0.11 -28.99
CA PRO A 248 0.11 0.99 -30.09
C PRO A 248 -1.02 1.17 -31.12
N GLY A 249 -1.31 2.43 -31.47
CA GLY A 249 -2.41 2.80 -32.38
C GLY A 249 -3.72 3.16 -31.69
N TYR A 250 -3.83 2.93 -30.38
CA TYR A 250 -4.94 3.37 -29.54
C TYR A 250 -4.53 4.55 -28.65
N HIS A 251 -5.51 5.39 -28.32
CA HIS A 251 -5.35 6.52 -27.42
C HIS A 251 -6.23 6.32 -26.18
N LEU A 252 -5.69 6.68 -25.01
CA LEU A 252 -6.43 6.58 -23.76
C LEU A 252 -7.44 7.73 -23.66
N ILE A 253 -8.71 7.38 -23.42
CA ILE A 253 -9.79 8.32 -23.12
C ILE A 253 -10.19 8.13 -21.66
N GLY A 254 -9.97 9.17 -20.85
CA GLY A 254 -10.21 9.15 -19.41
C GLY A 254 -8.95 9.43 -18.61
N HIS A 255 -8.96 9.05 -17.33
CA HIS A 255 -7.84 9.26 -16.42
C HIS A 255 -6.82 8.11 -16.56
N PRO A 256 -5.52 8.40 -16.71
CA PRO A 256 -4.47 7.38 -16.88
C PRO A 256 -4.13 6.62 -15.60
N VAL A 257 -4.55 7.15 -14.45
CA VAL A 257 -4.35 6.56 -13.14
C VAL A 257 -5.67 6.65 -12.39
N LEU A 258 -6.09 5.53 -11.81
CA LEU A 258 -7.26 5.47 -10.94
C LEU A 258 -6.83 5.04 -9.54
N THR A 259 -7.43 5.65 -8.52
CA THR A 259 -7.17 5.35 -7.11
C THR A 259 -8.43 4.81 -6.46
N CYS A 260 -8.32 3.69 -5.76
CA CYS A 260 -9.47 3.08 -5.09
C CYS A 260 -9.88 3.94 -3.89
N GLN A 261 -11.11 4.48 -3.88
CA GLN A 261 -11.56 5.46 -2.90
C GLN A 261 -11.90 4.85 -1.53
N HIS A 262 -11.76 5.66 -0.49
CA HIS A 262 -12.18 5.32 0.87
C HIS A 262 -13.71 5.49 1.05
N GLY A 263 -14.37 4.52 1.65
CA GLY A 263 -15.80 4.59 1.97
C GLY A 263 -16.49 3.24 2.08
N THR A 264 -17.80 3.27 2.34
CA THR A 264 -18.66 2.07 2.36
C THR A 264 -18.93 1.51 0.95
N ASN A 265 -18.89 2.36 -0.08
CA ASN A 265 -18.98 1.98 -1.47
C ASN A 265 -17.58 2.02 -2.09
N ARG A 266 -17.02 0.84 -2.35
CA ARG A 266 -15.63 0.63 -2.78
C ARG A 266 -15.49 0.81 -4.29
N ASN A 267 -15.43 2.06 -4.74
CA ASN A 267 -15.34 2.44 -6.15
C ASN A 267 -14.01 3.14 -6.46
N TRP A 268 -13.61 3.08 -7.74
CA TRP A 268 -12.55 3.91 -8.29
C TRP A 268 -12.93 5.40 -8.23
N ASP A 269 -11.94 6.26 -8.08
CA ASP A 269 -12.11 7.72 -8.04
C ASP A 269 -12.67 8.33 -9.31
N HIS A 270 -12.42 7.68 -10.44
CA HIS A 270 -12.99 8.01 -11.73
C HIS A 270 -13.51 6.75 -12.44
N PRO A 271 -14.42 6.88 -13.43
CA PRO A 271 -14.82 5.74 -14.25
C PRO A 271 -13.63 5.13 -14.98
N LEU A 272 -13.71 3.81 -15.23
CA LEU A 272 -12.71 3.09 -16.00
C LEU A 272 -12.46 3.79 -17.35
N PRO A 273 -11.20 4.09 -17.71
CA PRO A 273 -10.88 4.69 -19.00
C PRO A 273 -11.15 3.67 -20.13
N ARG A 274 -11.00 4.11 -21.37
CA ARG A 274 -11.09 3.23 -22.54
C ARG A 274 -10.04 3.58 -23.58
N CYS A 275 -9.60 2.57 -24.32
CA CYS A 275 -8.69 2.73 -25.44
C CYS A 275 -9.47 2.84 -26.74
N GLU A 276 -9.40 3.99 -27.39
CA GLU A 276 -10.08 4.25 -28.66
C GLU A 276 -9.09 4.69 -29.74
N VAL A 277 -9.41 4.37 -30.98
CA VAL A 277 -8.64 4.84 -32.14
C VAL A 277 -9.11 6.25 -32.49
N PRO A 278 -8.24 7.27 -32.43
CA PRO A 278 -8.63 8.63 -32.77
C PRO A 278 -8.90 8.79 -34.27
N CYS A 279 -9.84 9.67 -34.61
CA CYS A 279 -10.10 10.11 -35.98
C CYS A 279 -9.04 11.12 -36.43
N GLY A 280 -7.85 10.63 -36.79
CA GLY A 280 -6.73 11.44 -37.25
C GLY A 280 -5.65 11.70 -36.20
N GLY A 281 -4.66 12.51 -36.57
CA GLY A 281 -3.55 12.93 -35.71
C GLY A 281 -2.16 12.80 -36.35
N ASN A 282 -1.13 13.24 -35.62
CA ASN A 282 0.26 13.14 -36.06
C ASN A 282 0.89 11.85 -35.49
N VAL A 283 1.43 11.01 -36.37
CA VAL A 283 2.11 9.76 -35.99
C VAL A 283 3.57 9.87 -36.40
N THR A 284 4.48 9.91 -35.42
CA THR A 284 5.91 10.13 -35.63
C THR A 284 6.79 8.89 -35.44
N THR A 285 6.17 7.71 -35.26
CA THR A 285 6.89 6.46 -35.06
C THR A 285 7.47 5.95 -36.39
N GLN A 286 8.60 5.24 -36.33
CA GLN A 286 9.23 4.69 -37.55
C GLN A 286 8.41 3.55 -38.18
N ASN A 287 7.60 2.86 -37.36
CA ASN A 287 6.62 1.87 -37.79
C ASN A 287 5.38 1.94 -36.87
N GLY A 288 4.28 1.36 -37.32
CA GLY A 288 3.05 1.31 -36.55
C GLY A 288 1.85 0.87 -37.38
N THR A 289 0.68 0.82 -36.77
CA THR A 289 -0.57 0.51 -37.46
C THR A 289 -1.56 1.66 -37.27
N VAL A 290 -2.15 2.10 -38.36
CA VAL A 290 -3.30 3.02 -38.36
C VAL A 290 -4.56 2.17 -38.48
N TYR A 291 -5.44 2.29 -37.50
CA TYR A 291 -6.72 1.59 -37.48
C TYR A 291 -7.85 2.54 -37.92
N SER A 292 -8.97 1.97 -38.34
CA SER A 292 -10.20 2.74 -38.50
C SER A 292 -10.72 3.23 -37.14
N PRO A 293 -11.35 4.42 -37.07
CA PRO A 293 -11.98 4.88 -35.83
C PRO A 293 -12.95 3.81 -35.29
N GLY A 294 -12.87 3.48 -34.00
CA GLY A 294 -13.70 2.43 -33.38
C GLY A 294 -13.24 0.98 -33.57
N PHE A 295 -12.12 0.73 -34.26
CA PHE A 295 -11.57 -0.63 -34.46
C PHE A 295 -11.39 -1.39 -33.13
N PRO A 296 -11.81 -2.66 -33.01
CA PRO A 296 -12.19 -3.60 -34.08
C PRO A 296 -13.65 -3.53 -34.54
N ASN A 297 -14.45 -2.61 -34.01
CA ASN A 297 -15.82 -2.40 -34.47
C ASN A 297 -15.85 -1.58 -35.77
N GLN A 298 -17.01 -1.57 -36.44
CA GLN A 298 -17.22 -0.78 -37.65
C GLN A 298 -16.97 0.70 -37.40
N TYR A 299 -16.35 1.38 -38.37
CA TYR A 299 -16.14 2.82 -38.25
C TYR A 299 -17.47 3.59 -38.27
N PRO A 300 -17.58 4.72 -37.55
CA PRO A 300 -18.79 5.54 -37.57
C PRO A 300 -19.04 6.18 -38.94
N ASN A 301 -20.29 6.54 -39.17
CA ASN A 301 -20.74 7.22 -40.38
C ASN A 301 -20.31 8.70 -40.35
N SER A 302 -20.23 9.33 -41.52
CA SER A 302 -19.94 10.76 -41.72
C SER A 302 -18.61 11.22 -41.11
N GLN A 303 -17.57 10.37 -41.15
CA GLN A 303 -16.25 10.69 -40.62
C GLN A 303 -15.37 11.34 -41.69
N ASP A 304 -14.56 12.30 -41.26
CA ASP A 304 -13.50 12.88 -42.07
C ASP A 304 -12.22 12.94 -41.21
N CYS A 305 -11.42 11.88 -41.28
CA CYS A 305 -10.24 11.69 -40.44
C CYS A 305 -8.97 11.95 -41.24
N THR A 306 -8.00 12.63 -40.65
CA THR A 306 -6.72 12.94 -41.31
C THR A 306 -5.54 12.57 -40.42
N TRP A 307 -4.65 11.72 -40.92
CA TRP A 307 -3.41 11.34 -40.24
C TRP A 307 -2.20 11.87 -41.01
N LEU A 308 -1.23 12.44 -40.28
CA LEU A 308 0.08 12.80 -40.80
C LEU A 308 1.12 11.83 -40.26
N LEU A 309 1.59 10.93 -41.11
CA LEU A 309 2.64 9.98 -40.77
C LEU A 309 4.00 10.62 -41.08
N THR A 310 4.89 10.66 -40.10
CA THR A 310 6.24 11.22 -40.24
C THR A 310 7.26 10.19 -39.75
N VAL A 311 8.18 9.80 -40.62
CA VAL A 311 9.36 9.00 -40.26
C VAL A 311 10.62 9.88 -40.27
N PRO A 312 11.72 9.45 -39.64
CA PRO A 312 12.98 10.17 -39.69
C PRO A 312 13.41 10.49 -41.12
N VAL A 313 14.09 11.64 -41.29
CA VAL A 313 14.63 12.06 -42.59
C VAL A 313 15.56 10.99 -43.18
N GLY A 314 15.51 10.78 -44.49
CA GLY A 314 16.27 9.73 -45.19
C GLY A 314 15.52 8.39 -45.32
N TYR A 315 14.30 8.28 -44.79
CA TYR A 315 13.41 7.13 -44.99
C TYR A 315 12.20 7.53 -45.85
N GLY A 316 11.75 6.61 -46.72
CA GLY A 316 10.44 6.68 -47.38
C GLY A 316 9.43 5.80 -46.65
N ILE A 317 8.14 6.14 -46.68
CA ILE A 317 7.10 5.38 -45.96
C ILE A 317 6.49 4.30 -46.87
N HIS A 318 6.52 3.05 -46.43
CA HIS A 318 5.76 1.97 -47.06
C HIS A 318 4.52 1.65 -46.24
N LEU A 319 3.36 1.68 -46.90
CA LEU A 319 2.04 1.39 -46.33
C LEU A 319 1.54 0.06 -46.85
N ASN A 320 1.10 -0.80 -45.94
CA ASN A 320 0.54 -2.11 -46.23
C ASN A 320 -0.86 -2.20 -45.61
N PHE A 321 -1.86 -2.39 -46.45
CA PHE A 321 -3.25 -2.53 -46.05
C PHE A 321 -3.47 -3.98 -45.60
N THR A 322 -3.21 -4.24 -44.32
CA THR A 322 -3.40 -5.55 -43.71
C THR A 322 -4.86 -5.97 -43.66
N LEU A 323 -5.76 -5.01 -43.45
CA LEU A 323 -7.20 -5.17 -43.55
C LEU A 323 -7.79 -3.92 -44.20
N LEU A 324 -8.65 -4.11 -45.19
CA LEU A 324 -9.37 -3.02 -45.84
C LEU A 324 -10.73 -3.57 -46.26
N GLN A 325 -11.76 -3.17 -45.51
CA GLN A 325 -13.15 -3.44 -45.79
C GLN A 325 -13.88 -2.12 -45.62
N THR A 326 -13.99 -1.32 -46.68
CA THR A 326 -14.82 -0.09 -46.65
C THR A 326 -16.04 -0.27 -47.54
N GLU A 327 -17.05 0.61 -47.40
CA GLU A 327 -18.13 0.65 -48.38
C GLU A 327 -17.54 0.95 -49.78
N PRO A 328 -17.84 0.14 -50.80
CA PRO A 328 -17.37 0.42 -52.14
C PRO A 328 -17.87 1.78 -52.65
N TYR A 329 -16.97 2.54 -53.27
CA TYR A 329 -17.22 3.82 -53.95
C TYR A 329 -17.54 5.02 -53.05
N ASN A 330 -18.24 4.82 -51.93
CA ASN A 330 -18.66 5.92 -51.05
C ASN A 330 -17.64 6.17 -49.93
N ASP A 331 -17.07 5.11 -49.35
CA ASP A 331 -16.05 5.21 -48.31
C ASP A 331 -14.66 4.96 -48.88
N PHE A 332 -13.75 5.92 -48.69
CA PHE A 332 -12.42 5.84 -49.29
C PHE A 332 -11.32 6.47 -48.45
N ILE A 333 -10.11 5.93 -48.63
CA ILE A 333 -8.87 6.40 -48.04
C ILE A 333 -8.01 6.98 -49.16
N THR A 334 -7.67 8.26 -49.07
CA THR A 334 -6.77 8.94 -50.00
C THR A 334 -5.41 9.15 -49.35
N ILE A 335 -4.34 8.87 -50.10
CA ILE A 335 -2.96 8.98 -49.61
C ILE A 335 -2.16 9.89 -50.52
N TRP A 336 -1.45 10.86 -49.92
CA TRP A 336 -0.57 11.80 -50.62
C TRP A 336 0.89 11.63 -50.19
N ASP A 337 1.81 11.76 -51.14
CA ASP A 337 3.27 11.67 -50.96
C ASP A 337 3.86 12.98 -50.42
N GLY A 338 3.43 13.38 -49.22
CA GLY A 338 3.84 14.63 -48.57
C GLY A 338 2.87 15.06 -47.47
N PRO A 339 3.16 16.16 -46.75
CA PRO A 339 2.36 16.59 -45.60
C PRO A 339 1.05 17.33 -45.95
N GLN A 340 0.77 17.59 -47.23
CA GLN A 340 -0.38 18.39 -47.68
C GLN A 340 -1.14 17.70 -48.81
N GLN A 341 -2.43 18.03 -48.97
CA GLN A 341 -3.29 17.49 -50.05
C GLN A 341 -2.90 17.98 -51.46
N THR A 342 -2.03 18.99 -51.55
CA THR A 342 -1.44 19.48 -52.81
C THR A 342 -0.29 18.60 -53.31
N ALA A 343 0.20 17.67 -52.47
CA ALA A 343 1.27 16.74 -52.84
C ALA A 343 0.78 15.67 -53.84
N PRO A 344 1.70 14.93 -54.52
CA PRO A 344 1.31 13.87 -55.44
C PRO A 344 0.46 12.79 -54.76
N GLN A 345 -0.69 12.44 -55.34
CA GLN A 345 -1.57 11.40 -54.80
C GLN A 345 -1.03 10.00 -55.14
N LEU A 346 -0.78 9.19 -54.12
CA LEU A 346 -0.30 7.79 -54.25
C LEU A 346 -1.43 6.81 -54.60
N GLY A 347 -2.66 7.15 -54.22
CA GLY A 347 -3.86 6.39 -54.55
C GLY A 347 -5.07 6.75 -53.71
N VAL A 348 -6.22 6.25 -54.17
CA VAL A 348 -7.49 6.23 -53.45
C VAL A 348 -7.88 4.76 -53.29
N PHE A 349 -8.21 4.36 -52.06
CA PHE A 349 -8.45 2.98 -51.68
C PHE A 349 -9.87 2.85 -51.13
N THR A 350 -10.66 1.92 -51.67
CA THR A 350 -12.06 1.68 -51.29
C THR A 350 -12.39 0.18 -51.45
N GLY A 351 -13.44 -0.29 -50.78
CA GLY A 351 -13.90 -1.67 -50.83
C GLY A 351 -12.83 -2.64 -50.34
N ASN A 352 -12.67 -3.75 -51.06
CA ASN A 352 -11.57 -4.70 -50.90
C ASN A 352 -10.51 -4.51 -52.00
N SER A 353 -10.03 -3.27 -52.20
CA SER A 353 -9.12 -2.90 -53.30
C SER A 353 -8.04 -3.96 -53.60
N ALA A 354 -7.83 -4.25 -54.89
CA ALA A 354 -6.77 -5.16 -55.36
C ALA A 354 -5.36 -4.62 -55.06
N LYS A 355 -5.22 -3.29 -54.94
CA LYS A 355 -3.96 -2.63 -54.56
C LYS A 355 -3.90 -2.56 -53.03
N LYS A 356 -3.08 -3.43 -52.42
CA LYS A 356 -2.92 -3.54 -50.95
C LYS A 356 -1.72 -2.80 -50.38
N SER A 357 -1.05 -1.95 -51.16
CA SER A 357 0.08 -1.17 -50.66
C SER A 357 0.26 0.17 -51.38
N ALA A 358 0.93 1.09 -50.70
CA ALA A 358 1.40 2.36 -51.24
C ALA A 358 2.84 2.61 -50.78
N GLN A 359 3.66 3.23 -51.61
CA GLN A 359 5.03 3.58 -51.27
C GLN A 359 5.26 5.06 -51.55
N SER A 360 5.72 5.75 -50.52
CA SER A 360 6.04 7.18 -50.52
C SER A 360 7.54 7.38 -50.74
N SER A 361 7.89 8.42 -51.49
CA SER A 361 9.27 8.89 -51.66
C SER A 361 9.67 9.94 -50.62
N SER A 362 8.67 10.56 -49.99
CA SER A 362 8.80 11.49 -48.87
C SER A 362 8.97 10.77 -47.53
N ASN A 363 9.56 11.45 -46.55
CA ASN A 363 9.56 11.01 -45.14
C ASN A 363 8.25 11.35 -44.42
N GLN A 364 7.29 11.94 -45.13
CA GLN A 364 5.97 12.31 -44.63
C GLN A 364 4.86 11.88 -45.59
N VAL A 365 3.78 11.33 -45.06
CA VAL A 365 2.57 10.97 -45.79
C VAL A 365 1.36 11.55 -45.10
N LEU A 366 0.51 12.23 -45.87
CA LEU A 366 -0.83 12.60 -45.45
C LEU A 366 -1.79 11.50 -45.89
N MET A 367 -2.60 11.00 -44.95
CA MET A 367 -3.66 10.04 -45.18
C MET A 367 -4.98 10.64 -44.74
N LYS A 368 -6.01 10.55 -45.58
CA LYS A 368 -7.36 11.02 -45.27
C LYS A 368 -8.37 9.91 -45.50
N PHE A 369 -9.22 9.66 -44.51
CA PHE A 369 -10.34 8.73 -44.60
C PHE A 369 -11.65 9.52 -44.60
N HIS A 370 -12.55 9.17 -45.52
CA HIS A 370 -13.88 9.72 -45.60
C HIS A 370 -14.90 8.58 -45.55
N SER A 371 -15.91 8.71 -44.69
CA SER A 371 -17.10 7.84 -44.68
C SER A 371 -18.38 8.62 -44.93
N ASP A 372 -19.34 7.98 -45.59
CA ASP A 372 -20.67 8.52 -45.87
C ASP A 372 -21.68 8.22 -44.74
N ALA A 373 -22.98 8.40 -44.99
CA ALA A 373 -24.02 8.24 -43.97
C ALA A 373 -24.45 6.79 -43.70
N ALA A 374 -23.89 5.79 -44.40
CA ALA A 374 -24.23 4.37 -44.27
C ALA A 374 -23.23 3.60 -43.38
N ASN A 375 -23.65 2.43 -42.91
CA ASN A 375 -22.84 1.63 -41.97
C ASN A 375 -21.57 1.10 -42.66
N GLY A 376 -20.44 1.41 -42.04
CA GLY A 376 -19.11 1.12 -42.55
C GLY A 376 -18.59 -0.31 -42.33
N GLY A 377 -17.36 -0.55 -42.77
CA GLY A 377 -16.58 -1.73 -42.42
C GLY A 377 -15.42 -1.40 -41.47
N ILE A 378 -14.25 -1.99 -41.70
CA ILE A 378 -13.06 -1.85 -40.86
C ILE A 378 -11.78 -1.82 -41.69
N PHE A 379 -10.76 -1.12 -41.23
CA PHE A 379 -9.44 -1.15 -41.86
C PHE A 379 -8.30 -1.09 -40.84
N ALA A 380 -7.17 -1.69 -41.21
CA ALA A 380 -5.92 -1.65 -40.49
C ALA A 380 -4.77 -1.53 -41.50
N ILE A 381 -3.99 -0.48 -41.39
CA ILE A 381 -2.90 -0.14 -42.30
C ILE A 381 -1.60 -0.12 -41.52
N TYR A 382 -0.76 -1.13 -41.74
CA TYR A 382 0.57 -1.18 -41.18
C TYR A 382 1.52 -0.33 -42.02
N PHE A 383 2.30 0.53 -41.38
CA PHE A 383 3.32 1.33 -42.06
C PHE A 383 4.68 1.14 -41.41
N TYR A 384 5.73 1.33 -42.22
CA TYR A 384 7.11 1.33 -41.76
C TYR A 384 7.98 2.18 -42.68
N GLY A 385 9.00 2.82 -42.10
CA GLY A 385 10.02 3.54 -42.84
C GLY A 385 11.03 2.59 -43.49
N LEU A 386 11.30 2.78 -44.77
CA LEU A 386 12.36 2.13 -45.53
C LEU A 386 13.48 3.13 -45.79
N SER A 387 14.72 2.77 -45.44
CA SER A 387 15.87 3.64 -45.68
C SER A 387 16.04 3.86 -47.19
N CYS A 388 16.01 5.11 -47.62
CA CYS A 388 16.46 5.48 -48.95
C CYS A 388 17.99 5.43 -48.91
N CYS A 389 18.61 4.36 -49.43
CA CYS A 389 20.07 4.25 -49.47
C CYS A 389 20.71 5.52 -50.05
N PRO A 390 21.73 6.13 -49.41
CA PRO A 390 22.53 7.15 -50.07
C PRO A 390 23.44 6.45 -51.09
N PHE A 391 23.17 6.64 -52.38
CA PHE A 391 24.13 6.24 -53.42
C PHE A 391 25.39 7.11 -53.27
N SER A 392 26.51 6.51 -52.90
CA SER A 392 27.82 7.06 -53.25
C SER A 392 28.07 6.77 -54.73
N THR A 393 28.22 7.85 -55.49
CA THR A 393 28.77 8.01 -56.85
C THR A 393 29.23 6.75 -57.61
N LEU A 394 28.52 6.39 -58.68
CA LEU A 394 28.99 6.36 -60.09
C LEU A 394 27.94 5.71 -61.02
N HIS A 395 27.47 6.50 -61.99
CA HIS A 395 26.84 6.17 -63.28
C HIS A 395 25.51 5.36 -63.36
N GLN A 396 24.51 6.04 -63.93
CA GLN A 396 23.34 5.60 -64.72
C GLN A 396 22.65 4.26 -64.37
N LEU A 397 21.36 4.34 -63.96
CA LEU A 397 20.20 3.80 -64.70
C LEU A 397 18.88 4.01 -63.91
N GLN A 398 17.78 4.10 -64.66
CA GLN A 398 16.40 4.23 -64.20
C GLN A 398 15.95 3.12 -63.22
N GLN A 399 14.96 3.47 -62.39
CA GLN A 399 13.89 2.64 -61.78
C GLN A 399 14.00 2.06 -60.35
N LYS A 400 12.89 2.33 -59.63
CA LYS A 400 12.15 1.54 -58.63
C LYS A 400 12.89 1.14 -57.34
N CYS A 401 12.34 1.62 -56.23
CA CYS A 401 12.47 1.00 -54.90
C CYS A 401 12.22 -0.52 -55.02
N ARG A 402 13.28 -1.34 -54.95
CA ARG A 402 13.15 -2.79 -54.84
C ARG A 402 13.06 -3.17 -53.37
N GLY A 403 12.03 -3.93 -53.01
CA GLY A 403 11.92 -4.62 -51.72
C GLY A 403 12.92 -5.77 -51.59
N PRO A 404 13.03 -6.40 -50.40
CA PRO A 404 13.98 -7.46 -50.15
C PRO A 404 13.69 -8.72 -50.97
N ILE A 405 14.76 -9.32 -51.49
CA ILE A 405 14.75 -10.57 -52.26
C ILE A 405 14.46 -11.73 -51.28
N PRO A 406 13.50 -12.64 -51.55
CA PRO A 406 13.29 -13.82 -50.70
C PRO A 406 14.47 -14.80 -50.82
N PRO A 407 14.83 -15.54 -49.75
CA PRO A 407 15.91 -16.50 -49.80
C PRO A 407 15.56 -17.68 -50.73
N ARG A 408 16.45 -17.99 -51.67
CA ARG A 408 16.43 -19.24 -52.43
C ARG A 408 16.96 -20.36 -51.54
N GLU A 409 16.11 -21.32 -51.18
CA GLU A 409 16.55 -22.65 -50.77
C GLU A 409 16.26 -23.70 -51.86
N LYS A 410 17.16 -24.68 -51.89
CA LYS A 410 17.61 -25.50 -53.02
C LYS A 410 16.61 -26.60 -53.38
N GLN A 411 16.42 -26.85 -54.68
CA GLN A 411 15.97 -28.16 -55.16
C GLN A 411 17.14 -29.16 -55.15
N PRO A 412 16.92 -30.42 -54.78
CA PRO A 412 17.96 -31.45 -54.79
C PRO A 412 18.24 -31.95 -56.21
N PHE A 413 19.52 -32.27 -56.44
CA PHE A 413 20.04 -32.92 -57.64
C PHE A 413 19.36 -34.27 -57.90
N GLN A 414 18.87 -34.48 -59.11
CA GLN A 414 18.69 -35.81 -59.68
C GLN A 414 20.06 -36.38 -60.05
N GLY A 415 20.44 -37.50 -59.45
CA GLY A 415 21.50 -38.37 -59.92
C GLY A 415 20.89 -39.59 -60.60
N ASN A 416 21.24 -39.81 -61.87
CA ASN A 416 20.96 -41.04 -62.60
C ASN A 416 21.74 -42.22 -62.02
N PHE A 417 21.07 -43.35 -61.76
CA PHE A 417 21.39 -44.68 -62.29
C PHE A 417 20.12 -45.54 -62.28
#